data_AF-A0A2U1AMC7-F1
#
_entry.id   AF-A0A2U1AMC7-F1
#
_cell.length_a   1.000
_cell.length_b   1.000
_cell.length_c   1.000
_cell.angle_alpha   90.00
_cell.angle_beta   90.00
_cell.angle_gamma   90.00
#
_symmetry.space_group_name_H-M   'P 1'
#
loop_
_entity.id
_entity.type
_entity.pdbx_description
1 polymer ?
#
loop_
_entity_poly.entity_id
_entity_poly.type
_entity_poly.pdbx_seq_one_letter_code
_entity_poly.pdbx_strand_id
1 'polypeptide(L)'
;MRKAHKKPRQSGLYYYEAAYSLELARGASHISSMLSAATQEGAVHEVMREFVATHGRAALDAFCWLLAERLEKRGCAAAAMQARDFDASRRMRELACAS
;
A
#
# COMPACT_ATOMS: atom_id res chain seq x y z
N MET A 1 -8.70 -17.96 7.77
CA MET A 1 -9.45 -17.63 6.54
C MET A 1 -8.62 -16.65 5.72
N ARG A 2 -8.22 -16.99 4.48
CA ARG A 2 -7.50 -16.07 3.59
C ARG A 2 -8.51 -15.08 3.00
N LYS A 3 -8.43 -13.81 3.38
CA LYS A 3 -9.24 -12.76 2.74
C LYS A 3 -8.72 -12.60 1.31
N ALA A 4 -9.60 -12.79 0.33
CA ALA A 4 -9.28 -12.49 -1.05
C ALA A 4 -9.31 -10.97 -1.21
N HIS A 5 -8.15 -10.33 -1.31
CA HIS A 5 -8.05 -8.91 -1.65
C HIS A 5 -8.66 -8.71 -3.05
N LYS A 6 -9.87 -8.14 -3.12
CA LYS A 6 -10.54 -7.88 -4.39
C LYS A 6 -9.78 -6.79 -5.15
N LYS A 7 -9.27 -7.13 -6.33
CA LYS A 7 -8.70 -6.15 -7.28
C LYS A 7 -9.71 -5.04 -7.55
N PRO A 8 -9.33 -3.76 -7.42
CA PRO A 8 -10.13 -2.66 -7.92
C PRO A 8 -10.34 -2.82 -9.44
N ARG A 9 -11.42 -2.24 -9.98
CA ARG A 9 -11.72 -2.29 -11.42
C ARG A 9 -10.50 -1.82 -12.23
N GLN A 10 -10.08 -2.65 -13.18
CA GLN A 10 -8.80 -2.54 -13.90
C GLN A 10 -8.61 -1.21 -14.65
N SER A 11 -9.70 -0.57 -15.12
CA SER A 11 -9.65 0.74 -15.78
C SER A 11 -9.34 1.91 -14.83
N GLY A 12 -9.82 1.86 -13.58
CA GLY A 12 -9.52 2.88 -12.58
C GLY A 12 -8.08 2.79 -12.07
N LEU A 13 -7.52 1.57 -12.02
CA LEU A 13 -6.13 1.35 -11.61
C LEU A 13 -5.12 2.02 -12.54
N TYR A 14 -5.37 2.01 -13.86
CA TYR A 14 -4.47 2.65 -14.83
C TYR A 14 -4.36 4.17 -14.59
N TYR A 15 -5.48 4.83 -14.28
CA TYR A 15 -5.49 6.25 -13.91
C TYR A 15 -4.62 6.52 -12.68
N TYR A 16 -4.78 5.73 -11.61
CA TYR A 16 -3.98 5.89 -10.38
C TYR A 16 -2.51 5.52 -10.56
N GLU A 17 -2.20 4.54 -11.40
CA GLU A 17 -0.82 4.19 -11.73
C GLU A 17 -0.12 5.33 -12.46
N ALA A 18 -0.80 5.98 -13.41
CA ALA A 18 -0.28 7.16 -14.09
C ALA A 18 -0.16 8.36 -13.14
N ALA A 19 -1.20 8.64 -12.35
CA ALA A 19 -1.27 9.79 -11.46
C ALA A 19 -0.22 9.75 -10.34
N TYR A 20 0.07 8.57 -9.78
CA TYR A 20 0.98 8.40 -8.64
C TYR A 20 2.24 7.63 -9.00
N SER A 21 2.62 7.60 -10.28
CA SER A 21 3.74 6.80 -10.77
C SER A 21 5.05 7.12 -10.03
N LEU A 22 5.27 8.40 -9.71
CA LEU A 22 6.45 8.89 -9.01
C LEU A 22 6.49 8.40 -7.55
N GLU A 23 5.41 8.58 -6.81
CA GLU A 23 5.28 8.15 -5.41
C GLU A 23 5.38 6.64 -5.29
N LEU A 24 4.74 5.91 -6.22
CA LEU A 24 4.85 4.46 -6.32
C LEU A 24 6.30 4.02 -6.59
N ALA A 25 7.04 4.76 -7.42
CA ALA A 25 8.43 4.43 -7.73
C ALA A 25 9.34 4.71 -6.53
N ARG A 26 9.17 5.89 -5.90
CA ARG A 26 9.91 6.30 -4.70
C ARG A 26 9.66 5.35 -3.53
N GLY A 27 8.40 5.09 -3.21
CA GLY A 27 8.01 4.20 -2.13
C GLY A 27 8.51 2.77 -2.34
N ALA A 28 8.33 2.21 -3.55
CA ALA A 28 8.82 0.86 -3.84
C ALA A 28 10.35 0.77 -3.75
N SER A 29 11.07 1.80 -4.23
CA SER A 29 12.54 1.85 -4.12
C SER A 29 12.99 1.91 -2.66
N HIS A 30 12.44 2.85 -1.89
CA HIS A 30 12.75 3.05 -0.48
C HIS A 30 12.48 1.80 0.36
N ILE A 31 11.33 1.16 0.18
CA ILE A 31 10.99 -0.08 0.90
C ILE A 31 11.93 -1.23 0.47
N SER A 32 12.22 -1.36 -0.84
CA SER A 32 13.08 -2.44 -1.33
C SER A 32 14.54 -2.33 -0.89
N SER A 33 15.01 -1.14 -0.52
CA SER A 33 16.36 -0.96 0.01
C SER A 33 16.50 -1.28 1.50
N MET A 34 15.39 -1.55 2.20
CA MET A 34 15.41 -1.93 3.61
C MET A 34 15.92 -3.36 3.79
N LEU A 35 16.90 -3.53 4.69
CA LEU A 35 17.65 -4.77 4.89
C LEU A 35 16.85 -5.88 5.61
N SER A 36 15.85 -5.52 6.43
CA SER A 36 15.06 -6.47 7.21
C SER A 36 13.56 -6.27 7.01
N ALA A 37 12.78 -7.33 7.26
CA ALA A 37 11.31 -7.26 7.22
C ALA A 37 10.74 -6.23 8.21
N ALA A 38 11.35 -6.09 9.40
CA ALA A 38 10.92 -5.10 10.39
C ALA A 38 11.13 -3.65 9.88
N THR A 39 12.27 -3.39 9.23
CA THR A 39 12.54 -2.09 8.60
C THR A 39 11.66 -1.83 7.37
N GLN A 40 11.27 -2.89 6.64
CA GLN A 40 10.31 -2.78 5.54
C GLN A 40 8.93 -2.38 6.02
N GLU A 41 8.47 -2.93 7.16
CA GLU A 41 7.19 -2.55 7.76
C GLU A 41 7.13 -1.06 8.11
N GLY A 42 8.16 -0.58 8.81
CA GLY A 42 8.30 0.84 9.14
C GLY A 42 8.24 1.73 7.90
N ALA A 43 8.98 1.34 6.85
CA ALA A 43 9.00 2.05 5.57
C ALA A 43 7.64 2.03 4.84
N VAL A 44 6.90 0.91 4.88
CA VAL A 44 5.53 0.85 4.34
C VAL A 44 4.63 1.85 5.08
N HIS A 45 4.68 1.87 6.42
CA HIS A 45 3.88 2.80 7.22
C HIS A 45 4.23 4.27 6.98
N GLU A 46 5.51 4.59 6.73
CA GLU A 46 5.96 5.92 6.37
C GLU A 46 5.42 6.36 5.01
N VAL A 47 5.65 5.56 3.96
CA VAL A 47 5.17 5.83 2.59
C VAL A 47 3.65 6.05 2.57
N MET A 48 2.89 5.24 3.30
CA MET A 48 1.43 5.38 3.35
C MET A 48 0.98 6.64 4.11
N ARG A 49 1.67 7.00 5.20
CA ARG A 49 1.36 8.23 5.94
C ARG A 49 1.63 9.47 5.10
N GLU A 50 2.76 9.50 4.39
CA GLU A 50 3.12 10.59 3.48
C GLU A 50 2.13 10.71 2.32
N PHE A 51 1.73 9.59 1.72
CA PHE A 51 0.73 9.57 0.66
C PHE A 51 -0.60 10.17 1.14
N VAL A 52 -1.10 9.73 2.30
CA VAL A 52 -2.37 10.25 2.86
C VAL A 52 -2.28 11.73 3.22
N ALA A 53 -1.14 12.18 3.75
CA ALA A 53 -0.93 13.59 4.07
C ALA A 53 -0.96 14.49 2.82
N THR A 54 -0.52 13.96 1.68
CA THR A 54 -0.41 14.73 0.42
C THR A 54 -1.67 14.65 -0.43
N HIS A 55 -2.24 13.46 -0.60
CA HIS A 55 -3.30 13.15 -1.56
C HIS A 55 -4.64 12.81 -0.91
N GLY A 56 -4.67 12.70 0.42
CA GLY A 56 -5.84 12.24 1.16
C GLY A 56 -6.07 10.73 1.09
N ARG A 57 -7.20 10.28 1.65
CA ARG A 57 -7.50 8.84 1.78
C ARG A 57 -8.23 8.24 0.59
N ALA A 58 -8.84 9.06 -0.27
CA ALA A 58 -9.74 8.59 -1.32
C ALA A 58 -9.05 7.63 -2.30
N ALA A 59 -7.75 7.81 -2.54
CA ALA A 59 -6.97 6.98 -3.45
C ALA A 59 -6.04 5.97 -2.74
N LEU A 60 -6.11 5.85 -1.42
CA LEU A 60 -5.19 5.02 -0.63
C LEU A 60 -5.30 3.54 -1.02
N ASP A 61 -6.52 3.01 -1.21
CA ASP A 61 -6.73 1.60 -1.58
C ASP A 61 -6.05 1.25 -2.91
N ALA A 62 -6.19 2.12 -3.91
CA ALA A 62 -5.58 1.93 -5.22
C ALA A 62 -4.05 2.05 -5.14
N PHE A 63 -3.55 3.01 -4.36
CA PHE A 63 -2.13 3.19 -4.13
C PHE A 63 -1.50 1.98 -3.42
N CYS A 64 -2.13 1.49 -2.34
CA CYS A 64 -1.72 0.26 -1.62
C CYS A 64 -1.66 -0.94 -2.56
N TRP A 65 -2.66 -1.10 -3.43
CA TRP A 65 -2.70 -2.18 -4.41
C TRP A 65 -1.51 -2.12 -5.38
N LEU A 66 -1.30 -0.96 -6.00
CA LEU A 66 -0.24 -0.74 -6.99
C LEU A 66 1.15 -0.84 -6.37
N LEU A 67 1.33 -0.33 -5.15
CA LEU A 67 2.59 -0.45 -4.42
C LEU A 67 2.90 -1.92 -4.13
N ALA A 68 1.91 -2.69 -3.67
CA ALA A 68 2.08 -4.11 -3.43
C ALA A 68 2.49 -4.87 -4.70
N GLU A 69 1.87 -4.58 -5.85
CA GLU A 69 2.28 -5.20 -7.12
C GLU A 69 3.72 -4.85 -7.51
N ARG A 70 4.18 -3.60 -7.27
CA ARG A 70 5.57 -3.21 -7.52
C ARG A 70 6.55 -3.88 -6.55
N LEU A 71 6.16 -4.06 -5.29
CA LEU A 71 6.97 -4.75 -4.28
C LEU A 71 7.09 -6.26 -4.56
N GLU A 72 6.02 -6.90 -5.01
CA GLU A 72 6.06 -8.31 -5.44
C GLU A 72 7.01 -8.52 -6.62
N LYS A 73 6.94 -7.64 -7.63
CA LYS A 73 7.87 -7.67 -8.77
C LYS A 73 9.34 -7.51 -8.36
N ARG A 74 9.60 -6.92 -7.19
CA ARG A 74 10.94 -6.73 -6.61
C ARG A 74 11.35 -7.84 -5.62
N GLY A 75 10.50 -8.85 -5.39
CA GLY A 75 10.75 -9.93 -4.43
C GLY A 75 10.48 -9.55 -2.96
N CYS A 76 9.90 -8.38 -2.69
CA CYS A 76 9.59 -7.91 -1.34
C CYS A 76 8.19 -8.38 -0.89
N ALA A 77 7.96 -9.70 -0.85
CA ALA A 77 6.64 -10.27 -0.61
C ALA A 77 6.02 -9.90 0.75
N ALA A 78 6.84 -9.82 1.82
CA ALA A 78 6.38 -9.41 3.14
C ALA A 78 5.84 -7.96 3.14
N ALA A 79 6.60 -7.04 2.55
CA ALA A 79 6.20 -5.64 2.41
C ALA A 79 4.96 -5.48 1.51
N ALA A 80 4.85 -6.29 0.44
CA ALA A 80 3.66 -6.29 -0.40
C ALA A 80 2.39 -6.73 0.36
N MET A 81 2.51 -7.76 1.20
CA MET A 81 1.40 -8.20 2.06
C MET A 81 1.00 -7.10 3.05
N GLN A 82 1.97 -6.44 3.67
CA GLN A 82 1.72 -5.31 4.58
C GLN A 82 1.03 -4.15 3.87
N ALA A 83 1.45 -3.78 2.66
CA ALA A 83 0.80 -2.75 1.87
C ALA A 83 -0.66 -3.09 1.55
N ARG A 84 -0.96 -4.36 1.24
CA ARG A 84 -2.32 -4.84 1.00
C ARG A 84 -3.19 -4.82 2.26
N ASP A 85 -2.60 -5.12 3.41
CA ASP A 85 -3.29 -5.20 4.70
C ASP A 85 -3.41 -3.85 5.41
N PHE A 86 -2.71 -2.83 4.92
CA PHE A 86 -2.69 -1.48 5.49
C PHE A 86 -4.10 -0.85 5.60
N ASP A 87 -4.93 -1.01 4.57
CA ASP A 87 -6.31 -0.51 4.58
C ASP A 87 -7.26 -1.42 5.40
N ALA A 88 -7.08 -2.74 5.29
CA ALA A 88 -7.89 -3.73 6.02
C ALA A 88 -7.77 -3.56 7.55
N SER A 89 -6.56 -3.27 8.03
CA SER A 89 -6.27 -3.11 9.46
C SER A 89 -6.86 -1.82 10.04
N ARG A 90 -7.02 -0.78 9.22
CA ARG A 90 -7.55 0.52 9.67
C ARG A 90 -9.07 0.58 9.65
N ARG A 91 -9.73 -0.02 8.64
CA ARG A 91 -11.19 -0.25 8.66
C ARG A 91 -11.63 -1.06 9.88
N MET A 92 -10.86 -2.07 10.27
CA MET A 92 -11.16 -2.85 11.48
C MET A 92 -11.03 -2.02 12.78
N ARG A 93 -10.07 -1.09 12.88
CA ARG A 93 -9.95 -0.18 14.04
C ARG A 93 -11.06 0.87 14.08
N GLU A 94 -11.47 1.42 12.94
CA GLU A 94 -12.57 2.38 12.86
C GLU A 94 -13.93 1.73 13.16
N LEU A 95 -14.15 0.48 12.73
CA LEU A 95 -15.33 -0.31 13.10
C LEU A 95 -15.35 -0.73 14.58
N ALA A 96 -14.19 -0.99 15.18
CA ALA A 96 -14.09 -1.41 16.58
C ALA A 96 -14.27 -0.28 17.62
N CYS A 97 -14.03 0.98 17.24
CA CYS A 97 -14.28 2.15 18.11
C CYS A 97 -15.69 2.76 17.94
N ALA A 98 -16.49 2.26 16.98
CA ALA A 98 -17.86 2.72 16.74
C ALA A 98 -18.93 1.87 17.44
N SER A 99 -18.53 1.02 18.39
CA SER A 99 -19.40 0.17 19.23
C SER A 99 -19.38 0.66 20.67
#